data_AF-A0A971YN53-F1
#
_entry.id   AF-A0A971YN53-F1
#
_cell.length_a   1.000
_cell.length_b   1.000
_cell.length_c   1.000
_cell.angle_alpha   90.00
_cell.angle_beta   90.00
_cell.angle_gamma   90.00
#
_symmetry.space_group_name_H-M   'P 1'
#
loop_
_entity.id
_entity.type
_entity.pdbx_description
1 polymer ?
#
loop_
_entity_poly.entity_id
_entity_poly.type
_entity_poly.pdbx_seq_one_letter_code
_entity_poly.pdbx_strand_id
1 'polypeptide(L)'
;MTTNMATTWATGRGPIPRSLLAFLCLILILSLTVYLTSWLRPLAYRIARELARAHLLRQVAGLQTLPGENFIVKYWAPDADIAPIVLEAAEAAYQPITEALGYAPSENTLVVIYPTREDLGASFGWSAQESAMGVYWGGAIRVLSPKVWVDATSPAELSEVFKTMGPMAHEFTHLVLDYRTAGNYPRWFSEGLAQYQETRQGGVVWDDPAADLNGQLYSLAELERFNNLPNQALAYRQAWSLVEYLAEEHGEDCLEQIVAALAKGRSFRTALARIGITSLSELEANWQDWLKQGMN
;
A
#
# COMPACT_ATOMS: atom_id res chain seq x y z
N MET A 1 -50.40 46.49 27.25
CA MET A 1 -50.24 46.60 25.78
C MET A 1 -48.90 47.27 25.52
N THR A 2 -47.80 46.52 25.60
CA THR A 2 -47.02 45.95 24.48
C THR A 2 -46.29 47.00 23.65
N THR A 3 -45.06 47.31 24.04
CA THR A 3 -44.03 47.87 23.15
C THR A 3 -42.95 46.82 22.96
N ASN A 4 -42.95 46.22 21.76
CA ASN A 4 -41.94 45.28 21.29
C ASN A 4 -40.59 46.00 21.13
N MET A 5 -39.57 45.57 21.87
CA MET A 5 -38.18 45.79 21.48
C MET A 5 -37.73 44.60 20.65
N ALA A 6 -37.64 44.79 19.33
CA ALA A 6 -37.01 43.83 18.43
C ALA A 6 -35.49 44.04 18.47
N THR A 7 -34.78 43.15 19.16
CA THR A 7 -33.32 43.11 19.17
C THR A 7 -32.84 42.42 17.90
N THR A 8 -32.30 43.21 16.96
CA THR A 8 -31.64 42.71 15.74
C THR A 8 -30.25 42.18 16.09
N TRP A 9 -30.07 40.86 16.06
CA TRP A 9 -28.74 40.24 16.07
C TRP A 9 -28.12 40.36 14.68
N ALA A 10 -27.31 41.39 14.47
CA ALA A 10 -26.46 41.52 13.29
C ALA A 10 -25.36 40.45 13.34
N THR A 11 -25.45 39.45 12.47
CA THR A 11 -24.40 38.45 12.24
C THR A 11 -23.24 39.08 11.48
N GLY A 12 -22.38 39.82 12.20
CA GLY A 12 -21.16 40.41 11.66
C GLY A 12 -20.10 39.36 11.34
N ARG A 13 -20.19 38.71 10.17
CA ARG A 13 -18.98 38.21 9.48
C ARG A 13 -18.56 39.29 8.49
N GLY A 14 -17.50 40.03 8.83
CA GLY A 14 -16.91 41.00 7.93
C GLY A 14 -16.54 40.35 6.57
N PRO A 15 -16.46 41.13 5.48
CA PRO A 15 -16.12 40.60 4.17
C PRO A 15 -14.77 39.88 4.22
N ILE A 16 -14.71 38.72 3.57
CA ILE A 16 -13.48 37.93 3.46
C ILE A 16 -12.36 38.83 2.90
N PRO A 17 -11.17 38.89 3.53
CA PRO A 17 -10.07 39.69 3.03
C PRO A 17 -9.76 39.34 1.57
N ARG A 18 -9.59 40.35 0.70
CA ARG A 18 -9.31 40.15 -0.73
C ARG A 18 -8.06 39.29 -0.98
N SER A 19 -7.07 39.36 -0.09
CA SER A 19 -5.88 38.51 -0.10
C SER A 19 -6.20 37.03 0.18
N LEU A 20 -7.11 36.74 1.11
CA LEU A 20 -7.56 35.39 1.40
C LEU A 20 -8.37 34.81 0.24
N LEU A 21 -9.25 35.63 -0.38
CA LEU A 21 -10.01 35.22 -1.55
C LEU A 21 -9.09 34.92 -2.75
N ALA A 22 -8.09 35.77 -3.01
CA ALA A 22 -7.12 35.55 -4.08
C ALA A 22 -6.28 34.28 -3.84
N PHE A 23 -5.88 34.02 -2.59
CA PHE A 23 -5.17 32.80 -2.21
C PHE A 23 -6.02 31.53 -2.42
N LEU A 24 -7.29 31.56 -2.01
CA LEU A 24 -8.22 30.45 -2.22
C LEU A 24 -8.52 30.20 -3.71
N CYS A 25 -8.68 31.27 -4.50
CA CYS A 25 -8.83 31.16 -5.95
C CYS A 25 -7.58 30.57 -6.61
N LEU A 26 -6.39 30.95 -6.16
CA LEU A 26 -5.13 30.39 -6.65
C LEU A 26 -5.03 28.89 -6.33
N ILE A 27 -5.34 28.48 -5.10
CA ILE A 27 -5.41 27.05 -4.70
C ILE A 27 -6.43 26.31 -5.57
N LEU A 28 -7.61 26.87 -5.79
CA LEU A 28 -8.64 26.24 -6.61
C LEU A 28 -8.18 26.08 -8.07
N ILE A 29 -7.57 27.12 -8.66
CA ILE A 29 -7.04 27.06 -10.02
C ILE A 29 -5.91 26.04 -10.12
N LEU A 30 -4.99 25.98 -9.15
CA LEU A 30 -3.92 24.98 -9.10
C LEU A 30 -4.49 23.57 -8.97
N SER A 31 -5.41 23.35 -8.03
CA SER A 31 -6.11 22.08 -7.83
C SER A 31 -6.85 21.63 -9.09
N LEU A 32 -7.59 22.55 -9.71
CA LEU A 32 -8.35 22.30 -10.93
C LEU A 32 -7.41 22.04 -12.11
N THR A 33 -6.28 22.75 -12.19
CA THR A 33 -5.28 22.52 -13.24
C THR A 33 -4.63 21.15 -13.07
N VAL A 34 -4.24 20.75 -11.86
CA VAL A 34 -3.72 19.39 -11.57
C VAL A 34 -4.79 18.33 -11.88
N TYR A 35 -6.05 18.59 -11.56
CA TYR A 35 -7.16 17.69 -11.85
C TYR A 35 -7.41 17.54 -13.36
N LEU A 36 -7.36 18.65 -14.10
CA LEU A 36 -7.61 18.69 -15.55
C LEU A 36 -6.39 18.31 -16.39
N THR A 37 -5.17 18.37 -15.83
CA THR A 37 -3.93 18.02 -16.52
C THR A 37 -3.31 16.76 -15.93
N SER A 38 -3.63 15.62 -16.55
CA SER A 38 -3.18 14.29 -16.14
C SER A 38 -1.66 14.14 -16.01
N TRP A 39 -0.86 14.98 -16.67
CA TRP A 39 0.61 14.95 -16.59
C TRP A 39 1.17 15.56 -15.30
N LEU A 40 0.44 16.45 -14.61
CA LEU A 40 0.86 17.02 -13.31
C LEU A 40 0.50 16.11 -12.13
N ARG A 41 -0.45 15.18 -12.31
CA ARG A 41 -0.92 14.27 -11.26
C ARG A 41 0.22 13.49 -10.59
N PRO A 42 1.19 12.88 -11.31
CA PRO A 42 2.30 12.16 -10.68
C PRO A 42 3.19 13.07 -9.82
N LEU A 43 3.42 14.32 -10.24
CA LEU A 43 4.22 15.28 -9.47
C LEU A 43 3.50 15.69 -8.19
N ALA A 44 2.22 16.06 -8.30
CA ALA A 44 1.40 16.40 -7.13
C ALA A 44 1.31 15.23 -6.14
N TYR A 45 1.16 14.00 -6.64
CA TYR A 45 1.16 12.79 -5.82
C TYR A 45 2.48 12.60 -5.06
N ARG A 46 3.63 12.72 -5.74
CA ARG A 46 4.96 12.63 -5.11
C ARG A 46 5.13 13.66 -4.00
N ILE A 47 4.72 14.90 -4.23
CA ILE A 47 4.78 15.97 -3.22
C ILE A 47 3.89 15.60 -2.02
N ALA A 48 2.64 15.18 -2.26
CA ALA A 48 1.74 14.78 -1.19
C ALA A 48 2.31 13.62 -0.35
N ARG A 49 2.92 12.62 -1.00
CA ARG A 49 3.61 11.51 -0.32
C ARG A 49 4.77 11.99 0.55
N GLU A 50 5.66 12.84 0.03
CA GLU A 50 6.78 13.35 0.84
C GLU A 50 6.32 14.23 2.01
N LEU A 51 5.22 14.98 1.84
CA LEU A 51 4.60 15.71 2.95
C LEU A 51 4.02 14.76 4.01
N ALA A 52 3.36 13.68 3.60
CA ALA A 52 2.86 12.64 4.51
C ALA A 52 4.01 11.96 5.27
N ARG A 53 5.09 11.59 4.57
CA ARG A 53 6.31 11.03 5.16
C ARG A 53 6.94 11.99 6.16
N ALA A 54 7.12 13.26 5.79
CA ALA A 54 7.67 14.29 6.67
C ALA A 54 6.78 14.54 7.89
N HIS A 55 5.47 14.49 7.74
CA HIS A 55 4.53 14.60 8.85
C HIS A 55 4.70 13.44 9.84
N LEU A 56 4.73 12.20 9.35
CA LEU A 56 4.99 11.03 10.19
C LEU A 56 6.34 11.14 10.91
N LEU A 57 7.41 11.46 10.19
CA LEU A 57 8.75 11.64 10.77
C LEU A 57 8.76 12.63 11.94
N ARG A 58 7.97 13.70 11.87
CA ARG A 58 7.80 14.64 12.99
C ARG A 58 7.06 14.02 14.17
N GLN A 59 5.98 13.27 13.91
CA GLN A 59 5.21 12.58 14.96
C GLN A 59 6.07 11.58 15.72
N VAL A 60 6.93 10.84 15.00
CA VAL A 60 7.79 9.80 15.58
C VAL A 60 9.22 10.28 15.88
N ALA A 61 9.46 11.60 15.87
CA ALA A 61 10.81 12.16 16.04
C ALA A 61 11.45 11.77 17.38
N GLY A 62 10.65 11.67 18.44
CA GLY A 62 11.10 11.31 19.79
C GLY A 62 11.31 9.82 20.04
N LEU A 63 11.00 8.95 19.07
CA LEU A 63 11.19 7.51 19.21
C LEU A 63 12.66 7.13 19.05
N GLN A 64 13.02 5.97 19.62
CA GLN A 64 14.33 5.37 19.38
C GLN A 64 14.50 5.02 17.91
N THR A 65 15.73 5.01 17.43
CA THR A 65 16.05 4.85 16.01
C THR A 65 17.18 3.85 15.85
N LEU A 66 16.95 2.86 15.00
CA LEU A 66 17.94 1.89 14.57
C LEU A 66 18.17 2.08 13.05
N PRO A 67 19.33 2.61 12.64
CA PRO A 67 19.66 2.74 11.22
C PRO A 67 20.12 1.40 10.63
N GLY A 68 19.68 1.12 9.41
CA GLY A 68 20.20 0.06 8.54
C GLY A 68 20.90 0.62 7.30
N GLU A 69 21.14 -0.26 6.33
CA GLU A 69 21.71 0.12 5.04
C GLU A 69 20.66 0.84 4.18
N ASN A 70 19.49 0.23 4.03
CA ASN A 70 18.40 0.73 3.19
C ASN A 70 17.18 1.19 3.99
N PHE A 71 17.14 0.93 5.29
CA PHE A 71 16.01 1.26 6.15
C PHE A 71 16.43 2.09 7.36
N ILE A 72 15.46 2.75 7.98
CA ILE A 72 15.55 3.33 9.31
C ILE A 72 14.35 2.85 10.10
N VAL A 73 14.58 2.14 11.20
CA VAL A 73 13.52 1.64 12.07
C VAL A 73 13.34 2.58 13.26
N LYS A 74 12.11 3.04 13.48
CA LYS A 74 11.71 3.81 14.67
C LYS A 74 10.80 2.97 15.57
N TYR A 75 11.06 3.00 16.87
CA TYR A 75 10.41 2.11 17.83
C TYR A 75 10.32 2.70 19.24
N TRP A 76 9.38 2.18 20.04
CA TRP A 76 9.26 2.49 21.46
C TRP A 76 10.19 1.61 22.31
N ALA A 77 10.58 2.07 23.49
CA ALA A 77 11.52 1.34 24.36
C ALA A 77 11.18 -0.14 24.64
N PRO A 78 9.90 -0.55 24.79
CA PRO A 78 9.55 -1.96 24.95
C PRO A 78 9.87 -2.86 23.74
N ASP A 79 10.12 -2.30 22.56
CA ASP A 79 10.41 -3.03 21.32
C ASP A 79 11.90 -2.94 20.92
N ALA A 80 12.79 -2.62 21.86
CA ALA A 80 14.23 -2.51 21.59
C ALA A 80 14.87 -3.84 21.13
N ASP A 81 14.36 -4.96 21.62
CA ASP A 81 14.72 -6.32 21.21
C ASP A 81 14.07 -6.75 19.88
N ILE A 82 13.00 -6.07 19.46
CA ILE A 82 12.26 -6.34 18.22
C ILE A 82 12.83 -5.54 17.04
N ALA A 83 13.32 -4.32 17.28
CA ALA A 83 13.82 -3.45 16.22
C ALA A 83 14.89 -4.10 15.32
N PRO A 84 15.87 -4.86 15.84
CA PRO A 84 16.84 -5.57 15.00
C PRO A 84 16.20 -6.65 14.11
N ILE A 85 15.20 -7.37 14.63
CA ILE A 85 14.49 -8.43 13.88
C ILE A 85 13.71 -7.83 12.71
N VAL A 86 13.01 -6.73 12.96
CA VAL A 86 12.27 -6.00 11.92
C VAL A 86 13.21 -5.43 10.87
N LEU A 87 14.34 -4.85 11.30
CA LEU A 87 15.35 -4.33 10.38
C LEU A 87 15.93 -5.44 9.50
N GLU A 88 16.29 -6.58 10.09
CA GLU A 88 16.86 -7.69 9.35
C GLU A 88 15.89 -8.23 8.29
N ALA A 89 14.61 -8.41 8.63
CA ALA A 89 13.58 -8.80 7.67
C ALA A 89 13.38 -7.75 6.56
N ALA A 90 13.45 -6.46 6.89
CA ALA A 90 13.37 -5.38 5.91
C ALA A 90 14.55 -5.42 4.91
N GLU A 91 15.78 -5.53 5.41
CA GLU A 91 16.99 -5.59 4.58
C GLU A 91 17.01 -6.85 3.72
N ALA A 92 16.58 -8.01 4.25
CA ALA A 92 16.47 -9.24 3.47
C ALA A 92 15.47 -9.12 2.30
N ALA A 93 14.40 -8.35 2.49
CA ALA A 93 13.40 -8.11 1.45
C ALA A 93 13.86 -7.08 0.40
N TYR A 94 14.91 -6.30 0.66
CA TYR A 94 15.30 -5.15 -0.17
C TYR A 94 15.69 -5.56 -1.60
N GLN A 95 16.73 -6.38 -1.73
CA GLN A 95 17.28 -6.72 -3.03
C GLN A 95 16.28 -7.48 -3.91
N PRO A 96 15.62 -8.56 -3.43
CA PRO A 96 14.69 -9.31 -4.28
C PRO A 96 13.53 -8.47 -4.81
N ILE A 97 12.97 -7.58 -3.98
CA ILE A 97 11.84 -6.75 -4.38
C ILE A 97 12.28 -5.61 -5.31
N THR A 98 13.39 -4.96 -5.03
CA THR A 98 13.89 -3.86 -5.89
C THR A 98 14.33 -4.35 -7.26
N GLU A 99 14.90 -5.56 -7.34
CA GLU A 99 15.22 -6.23 -8.61
C GLU A 99 13.95 -6.60 -9.37
N ALA A 100 13.00 -7.30 -8.72
CA ALA A 100 11.76 -7.75 -9.35
C ALA A 100 10.90 -6.59 -9.89
N LEU A 101 10.89 -5.45 -9.20
CA LEU A 101 10.17 -4.26 -9.63
C LEU A 101 11.06 -3.27 -10.40
N GLY A 102 12.35 -3.56 -10.57
CA GLY A 102 13.35 -2.74 -11.26
C GLY A 102 13.59 -1.34 -10.67
N TYR A 103 13.23 -1.08 -9.40
CA TYR A 103 13.33 0.23 -8.77
C TYR A 103 13.83 0.13 -7.35
N ALA A 104 14.91 0.84 -7.06
CA ALA A 104 15.46 0.99 -5.72
C ALA A 104 15.14 2.40 -5.18
N PRO A 105 14.49 2.51 -4.00
CA PRO A 105 14.36 3.80 -3.32
C PRO A 105 15.73 4.42 -3.04
N SER A 106 15.89 5.72 -3.33
CA SER A 106 17.18 6.43 -3.17
C SER A 106 17.50 6.85 -1.74
N GLU A 107 16.51 6.84 -0.87
CA GLU A 107 16.60 7.26 0.53
C GLU A 107 16.23 6.08 1.42
N ASN A 108 16.75 6.05 2.64
CA ASN A 108 16.37 4.99 3.57
C ASN A 108 14.87 5.02 3.84
N THR A 109 14.27 3.84 3.71
CA THR A 109 12.84 3.63 3.93
C THR A 109 12.55 3.66 5.43
N LEU A 110 11.58 4.48 5.83
CA LEU A 110 11.16 4.56 7.22
C LEU A 110 10.24 3.38 7.55
N VAL A 111 10.60 2.63 8.58
CA VAL A 111 9.75 1.62 9.22
C VAL A 111 9.45 2.08 10.65
N VAL A 112 8.18 2.01 11.07
CA VAL A 112 7.78 2.33 12.45
C VAL A 112 7.13 1.10 13.08
N ILE A 113 7.65 0.65 14.22
CA ILE A 113 7.12 -0.49 14.97
C ILE A 113 6.14 0.02 16.01
N TYR A 114 4.90 -0.42 15.95
CA TYR A 114 3.84 -0.07 16.89
C TYR A 114 3.65 -1.18 17.95
N PRO A 115 3.66 -0.86 19.26
CA PRO A 115 3.62 -1.89 20.30
C PRO A 115 2.25 -2.58 20.43
N THR A 116 1.17 -1.93 19.98
CA THR A 116 -0.21 -2.41 20.11
C THR A 116 -1.02 -2.21 18.83
N ARG A 117 -2.11 -2.97 18.68
CA ARG A 117 -3.05 -2.82 17.55
C ARG A 117 -3.76 -1.48 17.59
N GLU A 118 -4.06 -1.00 18.78
CA GLU A 118 -4.69 0.30 19.03
C GLU A 118 -3.79 1.45 18.54
N ASP A 119 -2.49 1.41 18.86
CA ASP A 119 -1.55 2.44 18.43
C ASP A 119 -1.37 2.43 16.90
N LEU A 120 -1.30 1.24 16.29
CA LEU A 120 -1.23 1.10 14.84
C LEU A 120 -2.52 1.65 14.18
N GLY A 121 -3.69 1.24 14.66
CA GLY A 121 -4.98 1.70 14.14
C GLY A 121 -5.18 3.21 14.29
N ALA A 122 -4.80 3.78 15.43
CA ALA A 122 -4.86 5.22 15.68
C ALA A 122 -4.00 6.03 14.70
N SER A 123 -2.89 5.47 14.20
CA SER A 123 -2.05 6.13 13.20
C SER A 123 -2.74 6.30 11.83
N PHE A 124 -3.80 5.53 11.58
CA PHE A 124 -4.59 5.53 10.34
C PHE A 124 -6.03 6.03 10.51
N GLY A 125 -6.47 6.30 11.73
CA GLY A 125 -7.87 6.57 12.03
C GLY A 125 -8.75 5.32 11.86
N TRP A 126 -8.17 4.12 11.92
CA TRP A 126 -8.87 2.84 11.92
C TRP A 126 -9.37 2.48 13.32
N SER A 127 -10.43 1.67 13.39
CA SER A 127 -10.81 1.04 14.65
C SER A 127 -9.81 -0.08 15.00
N ALA A 128 -9.65 -0.38 16.28
CA ALA A 128 -8.75 -1.45 16.76
C ALA A 128 -9.13 -2.87 16.30
N GLN A 129 -10.24 -3.03 15.58
CA GLN A 129 -10.73 -4.31 15.03
C GLN A 129 -10.07 -4.67 13.70
N GLU A 130 -9.42 -3.70 13.04
CA GLU A 130 -8.61 -3.97 11.85
C GLU A 130 -7.38 -4.80 12.24
N SER A 131 -7.21 -5.95 11.60
CA SER A 131 -6.24 -6.99 12.01
C SER A 131 -4.90 -6.91 11.30
N ALA A 132 -4.61 -5.79 10.61
CA ALA A 132 -3.39 -5.59 9.83
C ALA A 132 -2.13 -5.76 10.69
N MET A 133 -1.19 -6.58 10.21
CA MET A 133 0.14 -6.74 10.82
C MET A 133 1.13 -5.69 10.31
N GLY A 134 0.88 -5.13 9.13
CA GLY A 134 1.65 -4.05 8.52
C GLY A 134 0.78 -3.18 7.63
N VAL A 135 1.26 -1.96 7.35
CA VAL A 135 0.66 -1.03 6.40
C VAL A 135 1.71 -0.10 5.80
N TYR A 136 1.78 -0.06 4.48
CA TYR A 136 2.43 0.98 3.71
C TYR A 136 1.47 2.16 3.50
N TRP A 137 1.91 3.35 3.87
CA TRP A 137 1.20 4.58 3.51
C TRP A 137 2.08 5.80 3.58
N GLY A 138 1.97 6.65 2.55
CA GLY A 138 2.56 7.98 2.55
C GLY A 138 4.08 7.94 2.65
N GLY A 139 4.73 6.96 2.02
CA GLY A 139 6.19 6.87 2.00
C GLY A 139 6.84 6.24 3.24
N ALA A 140 6.06 5.55 4.06
CA ALA A 140 6.56 4.84 5.23
C ALA A 140 5.81 3.52 5.45
N ILE A 141 6.52 2.56 6.01
CA ILE A 141 5.99 1.27 6.44
C ILE A 141 5.73 1.35 7.95
N ARG A 142 4.59 0.82 8.39
CA ARG A 142 4.25 0.69 9.81
C ARG A 142 3.96 -0.77 10.06
N VAL A 143 4.52 -1.32 11.13
CA VAL A 143 4.34 -2.73 11.48
C VAL A 143 3.88 -2.86 12.92
N LEU A 144 3.02 -3.82 13.18
CA LEU A 144 2.66 -4.24 14.53
C LEU A 144 3.81 -5.06 15.11
N SER A 145 4.19 -4.78 16.36
CA SER A 145 5.22 -5.56 17.05
C SER A 145 4.90 -7.06 17.00
N PRO A 146 5.85 -7.93 16.61
CA PRO A 146 5.64 -9.37 16.54
C PRO A 146 5.25 -9.97 17.89
N LYS A 147 5.60 -9.30 19.00
CA LYS A 147 5.17 -9.67 20.36
C LYS A 147 3.66 -9.78 20.53
N VAL A 148 2.89 -9.12 19.66
CA VAL A 148 1.42 -9.06 19.75
C VAL A 148 0.75 -10.24 19.06
N TRP A 149 1.41 -10.89 18.10
CA TRP A 149 0.78 -11.88 17.23
C TRP A 149 1.60 -13.16 17.00
N VAL A 150 2.86 -13.19 17.42
CA VAL A 150 3.71 -14.38 17.42
C VAL A 150 3.79 -14.93 18.84
N ASP A 151 3.31 -16.16 19.03
CA ASP A 151 3.51 -16.93 20.27
C ASP A 151 4.82 -17.71 20.19
N ALA A 152 5.95 -17.01 20.32
CA ALA A 152 7.28 -17.60 20.24
C ALA A 152 7.87 -17.86 21.63
N THR A 153 8.57 -18.97 21.77
CA THR A 153 9.27 -19.39 22.99
C THR A 153 10.72 -18.90 23.06
N SER A 154 11.25 -18.35 21.95
CA SER A 154 12.60 -17.79 21.88
C SER A 154 12.72 -16.62 20.89
N PRO A 155 13.71 -15.73 21.04
CA PRO A 155 13.97 -14.66 20.07
C PRO A 155 14.29 -15.16 18.66
N ALA A 156 14.94 -16.32 18.54
CA ALA A 156 15.26 -16.93 17.24
C ALA A 156 13.99 -17.41 16.52
N GLU A 157 13.08 -18.07 17.24
CA GLU A 157 11.78 -18.47 16.71
C GLU A 157 10.93 -17.26 16.30
N LEU A 158 10.87 -16.22 17.15
CA LEU A 158 10.17 -14.98 16.82
C LEU A 158 10.75 -14.35 15.55
N SER A 159 12.07 -14.31 15.42
CA SER A 159 12.74 -13.78 14.24
C SER A 159 12.40 -14.58 12.99
N GLU A 160 12.35 -15.91 13.07
CA GLU A 160 12.06 -16.76 11.92
C GLU A 160 10.62 -16.61 11.47
N VAL A 161 9.67 -16.62 12.41
CA VAL A 161 8.25 -16.39 12.13
C VAL A 161 8.04 -15.01 11.53
N PHE A 162 8.71 -13.97 12.05
CA PHE A 162 8.58 -12.63 11.49
C PHE A 162 9.17 -12.50 10.08
N LYS A 163 10.30 -13.17 9.79
CA LYS A 163 10.91 -13.13 8.45
C LYS A 163 10.05 -13.85 7.40
N THR A 164 9.41 -14.93 7.80
CA THR A 164 8.66 -15.80 6.88
C THR A 164 7.18 -15.42 6.73
N MET A 165 6.54 -14.97 7.82
CA MET A 165 5.11 -14.64 7.88
C MET A 165 4.83 -13.18 8.22
N GLY A 166 5.87 -12.38 8.45
CA GLY A 166 5.71 -10.96 8.75
C GLY A 166 5.48 -10.12 7.48
N PRO A 167 4.95 -8.91 7.65
CA PRO A 167 4.44 -8.11 6.54
C PRO A 167 5.52 -7.41 5.72
N MET A 168 6.82 -7.60 6.02
CA MET A 168 7.87 -6.73 5.49
C MET A 168 8.00 -6.81 3.96
N ALA A 169 7.98 -8.02 3.39
CA ALA A 169 8.04 -8.20 1.94
C ALA A 169 6.79 -7.61 1.24
N HIS A 170 5.61 -7.82 1.82
CA HIS A 170 4.35 -7.28 1.33
C HIS A 170 4.35 -5.75 1.30
N GLU A 171 4.63 -5.12 2.45
CA GLU A 171 4.59 -3.65 2.58
C GLU A 171 5.71 -2.96 1.81
N PHE A 172 6.89 -3.57 1.73
CA PHE A 172 7.97 -3.03 0.93
C PHE A 172 7.67 -3.11 -0.57
N THR A 173 6.98 -4.17 -1.03
CA THR A 173 6.50 -4.26 -2.42
C THR A 173 5.53 -3.13 -2.75
N HIS A 174 4.57 -2.84 -1.86
CA HIS A 174 3.69 -1.69 -2.01
C HIS A 174 4.45 -0.37 -2.12
N LEU A 175 5.46 -0.17 -1.26
CA LEU A 175 6.29 1.02 -1.28
C LEU A 175 7.03 1.17 -2.61
N VAL A 176 7.76 0.13 -3.04
CA VAL A 176 8.54 0.16 -4.29
C VAL A 176 7.63 0.42 -5.48
N LEU A 177 6.48 -0.26 -5.55
CA LEU A 177 5.47 -0.06 -6.59
C LEU A 177 4.98 1.39 -6.61
N ASP A 178 4.64 1.96 -5.45
CA ASP A 178 4.15 3.32 -5.34
C ASP A 178 5.21 4.38 -5.68
N TYR A 179 6.46 4.18 -5.26
CA TYR A 179 7.55 5.08 -5.60
C TYR A 179 7.83 5.07 -7.11
N ARG A 180 7.84 3.89 -7.73
CA ARG A 180 8.08 3.72 -9.16
C ARG A 180 6.95 4.30 -10.01
N THR A 181 5.70 4.11 -9.59
CA THR A 181 4.51 4.44 -10.43
C THR A 181 3.78 5.72 -10.05
N ALA A 182 4.10 6.32 -8.89
CA ALA A 182 3.36 7.44 -8.32
C ALA A 182 1.85 7.17 -8.20
N GLY A 183 1.49 6.01 -7.64
CA GLY A 183 0.11 5.57 -7.45
C GLY A 183 -0.65 5.16 -8.72
N ASN A 184 0.03 4.95 -9.85
CA ASN A 184 -0.61 4.59 -11.12
C ASN A 184 -0.75 3.06 -11.29
N TYR A 185 -1.59 2.42 -10.50
CA TYR A 185 -1.89 0.98 -10.59
C TYR A 185 -3.32 0.70 -10.09
N PRO A 186 -3.96 -0.38 -10.56
CA PRO A 186 -5.21 -0.84 -9.95
C PRO A 186 -4.93 -1.50 -8.60
N ARG A 187 -5.89 -1.37 -7.66
CA ARG A 187 -5.70 -1.84 -6.28
C ARG A 187 -5.48 -3.36 -6.21
N TRP A 188 -6.26 -4.15 -6.95
CA TRP A 188 -6.09 -5.60 -6.98
C TRP A 188 -4.68 -5.99 -7.43
N PHE A 189 -4.09 -5.31 -8.41
CA PHE A 189 -2.74 -5.62 -8.88
C PHE A 189 -1.69 -5.28 -7.82
N SER A 190 -1.85 -4.18 -7.08
CA SER A 190 -0.92 -3.88 -5.99
C SER A 190 -0.96 -4.91 -4.87
N GLU A 191 -2.14 -5.42 -4.51
CA GLU A 191 -2.28 -6.48 -3.50
C GLU A 191 -1.74 -7.81 -3.99
N GLY A 192 -2.11 -8.19 -5.21
CA GLY A 192 -1.62 -9.42 -5.84
C GLY A 192 -0.11 -9.46 -5.97
N LEU A 193 0.50 -8.33 -6.38
CA LEU A 193 1.95 -8.23 -6.51
C LEU A 193 2.66 -8.32 -5.15
N ALA A 194 2.10 -7.67 -4.12
CA ALA A 194 2.65 -7.72 -2.78
C ALA A 194 2.56 -9.14 -2.18
N GLN A 195 1.43 -9.81 -2.34
CA GLN A 195 1.23 -11.19 -1.88
C GLN A 195 2.07 -12.20 -2.67
N TYR A 196 2.27 -11.95 -3.97
CA TYR A 196 3.15 -12.77 -4.81
C TYR A 196 4.61 -12.67 -4.35
N GLN A 197 5.10 -11.46 -4.09
CA GLN A 197 6.45 -11.26 -3.55
C GLN A 197 6.61 -11.80 -2.14
N GLU A 198 5.61 -11.61 -1.26
CA GLU A 198 5.57 -12.20 0.07
C GLU A 198 5.70 -13.73 0.01
N THR A 199 4.87 -14.38 -0.82
CA THR A 199 4.93 -15.84 -1.04
C THR A 199 6.30 -16.29 -1.52
N ARG A 200 6.94 -15.56 -2.43
CA ARG A 200 8.26 -15.92 -2.95
C ARG A 200 9.37 -15.82 -1.91
N GLN A 201 9.28 -14.88 -0.96
CA GLN A 201 10.29 -14.71 0.08
C GLN A 201 10.03 -15.63 1.28
N GLY A 202 8.78 -15.76 1.71
CA GLY A 202 8.40 -16.53 2.90
C GLY A 202 8.07 -18.00 2.62
N GLY A 203 7.77 -18.35 1.37
CA GLY A 203 7.36 -19.70 0.96
C GLY A 203 5.97 -20.12 1.46
N VAL A 204 5.23 -19.22 2.11
CA VAL A 204 3.91 -19.49 2.68
C VAL A 204 2.85 -18.77 1.87
N VAL A 205 1.92 -19.57 1.35
CA VAL A 205 0.70 -19.07 0.74
C VAL A 205 -0.36 -19.01 1.83
N TRP A 206 -0.99 -17.84 2.00
CA TRP A 206 -2.10 -17.68 2.92
C TRP A 206 -3.30 -18.56 2.49
N ASP A 207 -3.81 -19.34 3.43
CA ASP A 207 -4.90 -20.31 3.23
C ASP A 207 -6.09 -19.94 4.12
N ASP A 208 -7.14 -19.39 3.50
CA ASP A 208 -8.41 -19.06 4.15
C ASP A 208 -9.53 -19.86 3.46
N PRO A 209 -10.36 -20.59 4.20
CA PRO A 209 -11.46 -21.35 3.61
C PRO A 209 -12.45 -20.51 2.77
N ALA A 210 -12.57 -19.21 3.05
CA ALA A 210 -13.39 -18.29 2.26
C ALA A 210 -12.74 -17.87 0.93
N ALA A 211 -11.46 -18.19 0.71
CA ALA A 211 -10.69 -17.88 -0.49
C ALA A 211 -10.77 -18.99 -1.56
N ASP A 212 -11.96 -19.60 -1.75
CA ASP A 212 -12.15 -20.71 -2.67
C ASP A 212 -12.14 -20.27 -4.14
N LEU A 213 -11.06 -20.60 -4.85
CA LEU A 213 -10.91 -20.34 -6.29
C LEU A 213 -11.75 -21.28 -7.17
N ASN A 214 -12.37 -22.32 -6.62
CA ASN A 214 -13.34 -23.19 -7.33
C ASN A 214 -14.76 -22.62 -7.31
N GLY A 215 -15.02 -21.62 -6.46
CA GLY A 215 -16.32 -21.03 -6.25
C GLY A 215 -16.72 -19.98 -7.30
N GLN A 216 -17.68 -19.14 -6.92
CA GLN A 216 -18.06 -17.99 -7.74
C GLN A 216 -16.98 -16.89 -7.61
N LEU A 217 -16.19 -16.72 -8.67
CA LEU A 217 -15.13 -15.71 -8.75
C LEU A 217 -15.69 -14.32 -9.06
N TYR A 218 -15.00 -13.29 -8.56
CA TYR A 218 -15.17 -11.91 -9.01
C TYR A 218 -14.60 -11.72 -10.42
N SER A 219 -15.31 -10.97 -11.26
CA SER A 219 -14.75 -10.45 -12.50
C SER A 219 -13.66 -9.40 -12.23
N LEU A 220 -12.76 -9.17 -13.19
CA LEU A 220 -11.79 -8.09 -13.14
C LEU A 220 -12.45 -6.72 -13.02
N ALA A 221 -13.63 -6.54 -13.60
CA ALA A 221 -14.41 -5.31 -13.46
C ALA A 221 -14.90 -5.08 -12.02
N GLU A 222 -15.21 -6.16 -11.29
CA GLU A 222 -15.53 -6.09 -9.86
C GLU A 222 -14.29 -5.83 -9.01
N LEU A 223 -13.15 -6.44 -9.36
CA LEU A 223 -11.85 -6.21 -8.71
C LEU A 223 -11.33 -4.77 -8.82
N GLU A 224 -11.81 -3.97 -9.77
CA GLU A 224 -11.58 -2.51 -9.79
C GLU A 224 -12.15 -1.80 -8.53
N ARG A 225 -13.14 -2.42 -7.86
CA ARG A 225 -13.70 -1.96 -6.57
C ARG A 225 -13.20 -2.81 -5.40
N PHE A 226 -11.96 -3.30 -5.48
CA PHE A 226 -11.33 -4.24 -4.56
C PHE A 226 -11.73 -4.08 -3.09
N ASN A 227 -11.54 -2.88 -2.51
CA ASN A 227 -11.78 -2.58 -1.09
C ASN A 227 -13.26 -2.69 -0.66
N ASN A 228 -14.20 -2.76 -1.61
CA ASN A 228 -15.64 -2.82 -1.36
C ASN A 228 -16.25 -4.19 -1.65
N LEU A 229 -15.41 -5.18 -2.01
CA LEU A 229 -15.89 -6.54 -2.26
C LEU A 229 -16.25 -7.23 -0.94
N PRO A 230 -17.37 -7.98 -0.90
CA PRO A 230 -17.85 -8.56 0.35
C PRO A 230 -16.96 -9.69 0.89
N ASN A 231 -16.36 -10.49 0.00
CA ASN A 231 -15.40 -11.53 0.37
C ASN A 231 -13.98 -11.04 0.07
N GLN A 232 -13.37 -10.35 1.03
CA GLN A 232 -12.00 -9.87 0.89
C GLN A 232 -11.01 -11.02 0.76
N ALA A 233 -11.19 -12.13 1.49
CA ALA A 233 -10.31 -13.30 1.40
C ALA A 233 -10.20 -13.82 -0.05
N LEU A 234 -11.34 -13.99 -0.72
CA LEU A 234 -11.37 -14.35 -2.14
C LEU A 234 -10.76 -13.27 -3.03
N ALA A 235 -11.01 -11.99 -2.77
CA ALA A 235 -10.45 -10.89 -3.57
C ALA A 235 -8.91 -10.89 -3.53
N TYR A 236 -8.31 -11.04 -2.35
CA TYR A 236 -6.85 -11.16 -2.18
C TYR A 236 -6.30 -12.39 -2.91
N ARG A 237 -6.93 -13.55 -2.72
CA ARG A 237 -6.53 -14.81 -3.38
C ARG A 237 -6.62 -14.74 -4.91
N GLN A 238 -7.67 -14.12 -5.45
CA GLN A 238 -7.80 -13.86 -6.88
C GLN A 238 -6.72 -12.91 -7.39
N ALA A 239 -6.45 -11.82 -6.66
CA ALA A 239 -5.40 -10.87 -7.01
C ALA A 239 -4.02 -11.53 -7.07
N TRP A 240 -3.68 -12.34 -6.06
CA TRP A 240 -2.45 -13.12 -6.04
C TRP A 240 -2.36 -14.07 -7.24
N SER A 241 -3.37 -14.91 -7.45
CA SER A 241 -3.35 -15.90 -8.54
C SER A 241 -3.36 -15.26 -9.93
N LEU A 242 -3.95 -14.07 -10.10
CA LEU A 242 -3.83 -13.29 -11.34
C LEU A 242 -2.39 -12.86 -11.62
N VAL A 243 -1.66 -12.42 -10.59
CA VAL A 243 -0.24 -12.04 -10.73
C VAL A 243 0.65 -13.25 -10.93
N GLU A 244 0.37 -14.34 -10.23
CA GLU A 244 1.05 -15.62 -10.42
C GLU A 244 0.88 -16.14 -11.85
N TYR A 245 -0.36 -16.18 -12.36
CA TYR A 245 -0.66 -16.50 -13.76
C TYR A 245 0.16 -15.65 -14.74
N LEU A 246 0.23 -14.33 -14.52
CA LEU A 246 1.01 -13.45 -15.38
C LEU A 246 2.49 -13.85 -15.38
N ALA A 247 3.06 -14.09 -14.20
CA ALA A 247 4.46 -14.46 -14.05
C ALA A 247 4.79 -15.84 -14.65
N GLU A 248 3.90 -16.82 -14.49
CA GLU A 248 4.10 -18.17 -15.01
C GLU A 248 3.97 -18.23 -16.54
N GLU A 249 2.91 -17.65 -17.10
CA GLU A 249 2.61 -17.77 -18.54
C GLU A 249 3.42 -16.81 -19.40
N HIS A 250 3.82 -15.65 -18.86
CA HIS A 250 4.53 -14.61 -19.60
C HIS A 250 5.97 -14.38 -19.11
N GLY A 251 6.42 -15.16 -18.12
CA GLY A 251 7.73 -15.04 -17.48
C GLY A 251 7.78 -13.92 -16.44
N GLU A 252 8.64 -14.07 -15.42
CA GLU A 252 8.71 -13.12 -14.29
C GLU A 252 8.98 -11.66 -14.72
N ASP A 253 9.79 -11.47 -15.77
CA ASP A 253 10.12 -10.15 -16.33
C ASP A 253 8.89 -9.39 -16.84
N CYS A 254 7.76 -10.07 -17.09
CA CYS A 254 6.53 -9.43 -17.52
C CYS A 254 6.00 -8.46 -16.46
N LEU A 255 6.20 -8.77 -15.16
CA LEU A 255 5.75 -7.93 -14.06
C LEU A 255 6.52 -6.60 -14.05
N GLU A 256 7.84 -6.66 -14.23
CA GLU A 256 8.71 -5.48 -14.34
C GLU A 256 8.32 -4.61 -15.55
N GLN A 257 8.00 -5.24 -16.69
CA GLN A 257 7.52 -4.55 -17.89
C GLN A 257 6.16 -3.86 -17.69
N ILE A 258 5.22 -4.51 -17.00
CA ILE A 258 3.93 -3.91 -16.63
C ILE A 258 4.18 -2.69 -15.74
N VAL A 259 4.96 -2.85 -14.66
CA VAL A 259 5.24 -1.76 -13.72
C VAL A 259 6.01 -0.62 -14.42
N ALA A 260 6.93 -0.91 -15.33
CA ALA A 260 7.63 0.10 -16.14
C ALA A 260 6.67 0.88 -17.06
N ALA A 261 5.62 0.24 -17.57
CA ALA A 261 4.58 0.90 -18.35
C ALA A 261 3.74 1.85 -17.48
N LEU A 262 3.35 1.37 -16.31
CA LEU A 262 2.61 2.14 -15.31
C LEU A 262 3.42 3.35 -14.82
N ALA A 263 4.73 3.20 -14.62
CA ALA A 263 5.65 4.29 -14.28
C ALA A 263 5.68 5.41 -15.32
N LYS A 264 5.39 5.09 -16.60
CA LYS A 264 5.27 6.06 -17.70
C LYS A 264 3.86 6.67 -17.81
N GLY A 265 3.01 6.49 -16.80
CA GLY A 265 1.63 7.00 -16.77
C GLY A 265 0.67 6.27 -17.70
N ARG A 266 1.04 5.09 -18.22
CA ARG A 266 0.16 4.29 -19.08
C ARG A 266 -0.93 3.63 -18.24
N SER A 267 -2.09 3.37 -18.85
CA SER A 267 -3.14 2.59 -18.21
C SER A 267 -2.72 1.12 -18.07
N PHE A 268 -3.30 0.41 -17.10
CA PHE A 268 -3.04 -1.02 -16.91
C PHE A 268 -3.31 -1.85 -18.17
N ARG A 269 -4.42 -1.58 -18.88
CA ARG A 269 -4.72 -2.17 -20.19
C ARG A 269 -3.59 -1.96 -21.20
N THR A 270 -3.00 -0.77 -21.26
CA THR A 270 -1.89 -0.47 -22.17
C THR A 270 -0.59 -1.18 -21.73
N ALA A 271 -0.43 -1.39 -20.42
CA ALA A 271 0.69 -2.16 -19.88
C ALA A 271 0.60 -3.63 -20.28
N LEU A 272 -0.58 -4.25 -20.14
CA LEU A 272 -0.87 -5.63 -20.55
C LEU A 272 -0.62 -5.87 -22.05
N ALA A 273 -0.93 -4.89 -22.90
CA ALA A 273 -0.70 -5.02 -24.35
C ALA A 273 0.78 -5.23 -24.72
N ARG A 274 1.73 -4.88 -23.84
CA ARG A 274 3.17 -5.14 -24.05
C ARG A 274 3.54 -6.60 -23.94
N ILE A 275 2.77 -7.36 -23.17
CA ILE A 275 3.01 -8.78 -22.92
C ILE A 275 2.04 -9.66 -23.74
N GLY A 276 1.40 -9.07 -24.77
CA GLY A 276 0.51 -9.78 -25.70
C GLY A 276 -0.97 -9.80 -25.29
N ILE A 277 -1.32 -9.33 -24.10
CA ILE A 277 -2.71 -9.34 -23.61
C ILE A 277 -3.43 -8.06 -24.06
N THR A 278 -4.38 -8.19 -24.98
CA THR A 278 -5.01 -7.05 -25.66
C THR A 278 -6.18 -6.43 -24.90
N SER A 279 -6.78 -7.18 -23.95
CA SER A 279 -7.92 -6.70 -23.15
C SER A 279 -7.99 -7.31 -21.76
N LEU A 280 -8.73 -6.67 -20.85
CA LEU A 280 -9.01 -7.25 -19.53
C LEU A 280 -9.87 -8.52 -19.63
N SER A 281 -10.81 -8.58 -20.58
CA SER A 281 -11.62 -9.79 -20.79
C SER A 281 -10.77 -10.99 -21.25
N GLU A 282 -9.73 -10.73 -22.05
CA GLU A 282 -8.75 -11.75 -22.43
C GLU A 282 -7.92 -12.21 -21.23
N LEU A 283 -7.43 -11.29 -20.40
CA LEU A 283 -6.75 -11.63 -19.14
C LEU A 283 -7.63 -12.51 -18.25
N GLU A 284 -8.88 -12.12 -18.05
CA GLU A 284 -9.83 -12.85 -17.21
C GLU A 284 -10.09 -14.27 -17.74
N ALA A 285 -10.35 -14.41 -19.05
CA ALA A 285 -10.62 -15.71 -19.65
C ALA A 285 -9.40 -16.64 -19.58
N ASN A 286 -8.21 -16.15 -19.94
CA ASN A 286 -7.00 -16.96 -19.93
C ASN A 286 -6.61 -17.39 -18.51
N TRP A 287 -6.71 -16.48 -17.53
CA TRP A 287 -6.47 -16.78 -16.11
C TRP A 287 -7.44 -17.84 -15.58
N GLN A 288 -8.73 -17.74 -15.90
CA GLN A 288 -9.71 -18.75 -15.49
C GLN A 288 -9.43 -20.13 -16.12
N ASP A 289 -8.92 -20.17 -17.35
CA ASP A 289 -8.54 -21.42 -18.00
C ASP A 289 -7.24 -22.00 -17.43
N TRP A 290 -6.28 -21.15 -17.04
CA TRP A 290 -5.09 -21.57 -16.31
C TRP A 290 -5.43 -22.14 -14.92
N LEU A 291 -6.34 -21.52 -14.17
CA LEU A 291 -6.82 -22.06 -12.90
C LEU A 291 -7.38 -23.48 -13.07
N LYS A 292 -8.22 -23.72 -14.07
CA LYS A 292 -8.78 -25.06 -14.34
C LYS A 292 -7.72 -26.10 -14.68
N GLN A 293 -6.60 -25.69 -15.27
CA GLN A 293 -5.49 -26.59 -15.61
C GLN A 293 -4.65 -26.94 -14.39
N GLY A 294 -4.34 -25.97 -13.53
CA GLY A 294 -3.59 -26.19 -12.29
C GLY A 294 -4.37 -26.91 -11.18
N MET A 295 -5.70 -26.97 -11.29
CA MET A 295 -6.59 -27.70 -10.37
C MET A 295 -6.78 -29.18 -10.74
N ASN A 296 -6.30 -29.63 -11.91
CA ASN A 296 -6.32 -31.04 -12.34
C ASN A 296 -4.95 -31.72 -12.14
#